data_AF-A0A0F0CTU2-F1
#
_entry.id   AF-A0A0F0CTU2-F1
#
_cell.length_a   1.000
_cell.length_b   1.000
_cell.length_c   1.000
_cell.angle_alpha   90.00
_cell.angle_beta   90.00
_cell.angle_gamma   90.00
#
_symmetry.space_group_name_H-M   'P 1'
#
loop_
_entity.id
_entity.type
_entity.pdbx_description
1 polymer ?
#
loop_
_entity_poly.entity_id
_entity_poly.type
_entity_poly.pdbx_seq_one_letter_code
_entity_poly.pdbx_strand_id
1 'polypeptide(L)'
;MYGTEHFDFMLGPVSMDFLEHMFDFFDQPFADSSAIPTYFVSKFASEKVKVVLAGDGGDELFAGYGNYKADKLYNWYSRNIPSYLRKSIIPWAVDKLPEIGKSGRFISALKRLSKMGKFPPGDAHAFWLSAFSNELKHKLYLDARFKNCLALDSINKYGRLINRYKSDDFINACTYIDMKTILPNDYLTKVDRMSMANSLEVRVPFLDHKFLEFASALSSKYKLQGFESKYILRKIMADKLPKEVVHGRKKIKHMFQKIH
;
A
#
# COMPACT_ATOMS: atom_id res chain seq x y z
N MET A 1 19.19 -22.48 1.57
CA MET A 1 19.54 -21.21 2.23
C MET A 1 18.97 -21.05 3.65
N TYR A 2 17.91 -21.78 4.04
CA TYR A 2 17.50 -21.87 5.45
C TYR A 2 17.07 -23.29 5.87
N GLY A 3 17.34 -24.30 5.04
CA GLY A 3 16.94 -25.69 5.32
C GLY A 3 15.42 -25.90 5.48
N THR A 4 14.61 -24.97 4.97
CA THR A 4 13.15 -25.01 5.11
C THR A 4 12.56 -26.06 4.17
N GLU A 5 11.57 -26.79 4.66
CA GLU A 5 10.65 -27.54 3.81
C GLU A 5 9.78 -26.53 3.03
N HIS A 6 9.90 -26.52 1.70
CA HIS A 6 9.21 -25.57 0.84
C HIS A 6 8.07 -26.24 0.09
N PHE A 7 6.89 -25.62 0.15
CA PHE A 7 5.70 -26.09 -0.53
C PHE A 7 5.25 -25.03 -1.55
N ASP A 8 5.07 -25.47 -2.79
CA ASP A 8 4.53 -24.65 -3.87
C ASP A 8 3.05 -24.99 -4.08
N PHE A 9 2.21 -23.97 -4.04
CA PHE A 9 0.78 -24.09 -4.32
C PHE A 9 0.41 -23.22 -5.54
N MET A 10 -0.17 -23.84 -6.56
CA MET A 10 -0.66 -23.16 -7.74
C MET A 10 -2.18 -23.04 -7.66
N LEU A 11 -2.68 -21.81 -7.62
CA LEU A 11 -4.10 -21.53 -7.60
C LEU A 11 -4.68 -21.63 -9.02
N GLY A 12 -5.66 -22.53 -9.19
CA GLY A 12 -6.47 -22.61 -10.40
C GLY A 12 -7.54 -21.51 -10.49
N PRO A 13 -8.38 -21.53 -11.54
CA PRO A 13 -9.53 -20.65 -11.64
C PRO A 13 -10.45 -20.78 -10.42
N VAL A 14 -10.96 -19.64 -9.95
CA VAL A 14 -11.87 -19.57 -8.79
C VAL A 14 -13.30 -19.39 -9.31
N SER A 15 -14.25 -20.20 -8.80
CA SER A 15 -15.65 -20.10 -9.18
C SER A 15 -16.31 -18.84 -8.61
N MET A 16 -17.35 -18.35 -9.29
CA MET A 16 -18.14 -17.21 -8.79
C MET A 16 -18.83 -17.52 -7.46
N ASP A 17 -19.38 -18.73 -7.32
CA ASP A 17 -20.03 -19.16 -6.07
C ASP A 17 -19.07 -19.08 -4.87
N PHE A 18 -17.80 -19.40 -5.07
CA PHE A 18 -16.80 -19.26 -4.02
C PHE A 18 -16.51 -17.78 -3.71
N LEU A 19 -16.48 -16.91 -4.71
CA LEU A 19 -16.29 -15.48 -4.49
C LEU A 19 -17.45 -14.87 -3.69
N GLU A 20 -18.68 -15.31 -3.94
CA GLU A 20 -19.85 -14.89 -3.16
C GLU A 20 -19.74 -15.35 -1.72
N HIS A 21 -19.41 -16.63 -1.49
CA HIS A 21 -19.18 -17.15 -0.14
C HIS A 21 -18.02 -16.46 0.59
N MET A 22 -16.97 -16.04 -0.13
CA MET A 22 -15.85 -15.33 0.46
C MET A 22 -16.27 -13.99 1.09
N PHE A 23 -17.33 -13.35 0.61
CA PHE A 23 -17.86 -12.13 1.22
C PHE A 23 -18.48 -12.37 2.60
N ASP A 24 -18.93 -13.59 2.91
CA ASP A 24 -19.47 -13.94 4.23
C ASP A 24 -18.40 -13.82 5.34
N PHE A 25 -17.12 -13.94 4.98
CA PHE A 25 -16.01 -13.75 5.92
C PHE A 25 -15.74 -12.28 6.25
N PHE A 26 -16.43 -11.33 5.59
CA PHE A 26 -16.28 -9.91 5.84
C PHE A 26 -17.59 -9.27 6.32
N ASP A 27 -17.56 -8.61 7.47
CA ASP A 27 -18.72 -7.86 8.01
C ASP A 27 -19.12 -6.60 7.20
N GLN A 28 -18.41 -6.30 6.10
CA GLN A 28 -18.63 -5.13 5.26
C GLN A 28 -18.15 -5.40 3.83
N PRO A 29 -18.62 -4.64 2.82
CA PRO A 29 -18.06 -4.70 1.48
C PRO A 29 -16.55 -4.48 1.52
N PHE A 30 -15.79 -5.48 1.03
CA PHE A 30 -14.34 -5.50 1.10
C PHE A 30 -13.76 -5.88 -0.26
N ALA A 31 -12.95 -4.99 -0.83
CA ALA A 31 -12.54 -5.04 -2.23
C ALA A 31 -11.00 -5.08 -2.40
N ASP A 32 -10.33 -5.95 -1.64
CA ASP A 32 -8.92 -6.28 -1.86
C ASP A 32 -8.83 -7.62 -2.61
N SER A 33 -8.37 -7.58 -3.86
CA SER A 33 -8.23 -8.78 -4.71
C SER A 33 -7.22 -9.79 -4.15
N SER A 34 -6.31 -9.36 -3.27
CA SER A 34 -5.38 -10.27 -2.61
C SER A 34 -6.02 -11.10 -1.49
N ALA A 35 -7.29 -10.85 -1.13
CA ALA A 35 -8.05 -11.70 -0.20
C ALA A 35 -8.16 -13.14 -0.74
N ILE A 36 -8.44 -13.29 -2.04
CA ILE A 36 -8.60 -14.58 -2.71
C ILE A 36 -7.35 -15.47 -2.55
N PRO A 37 -6.15 -15.06 -3.01
CA PRO A 37 -4.96 -15.90 -2.82
C PRO A 37 -4.58 -16.06 -1.35
N THR A 38 -4.88 -15.07 -0.49
CA THR A 38 -4.61 -15.17 0.96
C THR A 38 -5.47 -16.25 1.61
N TYR A 39 -6.74 -16.39 1.19
CA TYR A 39 -7.60 -17.48 1.65
C TYR A 39 -7.01 -18.84 1.25
N PHE A 40 -6.69 -19.04 -0.03
CA PHE A 40 -6.23 -20.34 -0.51
C PHE A 40 -4.87 -20.74 0.05
N VAL A 41 -3.92 -19.80 0.18
CA VAL A 41 -2.65 -20.10 0.83
C VAL A 41 -2.83 -20.40 2.32
N SER A 42 -3.77 -19.74 2.99
CA SER A 42 -4.09 -20.02 4.40
C SER A 42 -4.75 -21.39 4.56
N LYS A 43 -5.68 -21.75 3.67
CA LYS A 43 -6.28 -23.08 3.61
C LYS A 43 -5.23 -24.17 3.44
N PHE A 44 -4.33 -23.98 2.47
CA PHE A 44 -3.24 -24.93 2.23
C PHE A 44 -2.30 -25.03 3.43
N ALA A 45 -1.93 -23.90 4.04
CA ALA A 45 -1.07 -23.90 5.22
C ALA A 45 -1.73 -24.55 6.44
N SER A 46 -3.04 -24.38 6.63
CA SER A 46 -3.76 -24.91 7.81
C SER A 46 -3.87 -26.43 7.86
N GLU A 47 -3.69 -27.09 6.71
CA GLU A 47 -3.55 -28.54 6.57
C GLU A 47 -2.22 -29.07 7.14
N LYS A 48 -1.22 -28.19 7.31
CA LYS A 48 0.14 -28.56 7.74
C LYS A 48 0.51 -27.98 9.10
N VAL A 49 0.13 -26.73 9.36
CA VAL A 49 0.48 -25.98 10.56
C VAL A 49 -0.71 -25.18 11.06
N LYS A 50 -0.70 -24.82 12.35
CA LYS A 50 -1.75 -23.96 12.94
C LYS A 50 -1.31 -22.51 13.13
N VAL A 51 0.00 -22.25 13.04
CA VAL A 51 0.59 -20.93 13.23
C VAL A 51 1.59 -20.65 12.12
N VAL A 52 1.52 -19.45 11.53
CA VAL A 52 2.49 -18.96 10.54
C VAL A 52 3.00 -17.57 10.91
N LEU A 53 4.21 -17.24 10.46
CA LEU A 53 4.78 -15.90 10.58
C LEU A 53 4.67 -15.19 9.24
N ALA A 54 4.09 -14.00 9.24
CA ALA A 54 3.93 -13.16 8.06
C ALA A 54 4.73 -11.85 8.17
N GLY A 55 5.06 -11.30 7.00
CA GLY A 55 5.88 -10.09 6.86
C GLY A 55 5.08 -8.78 6.83
N ASP A 56 3.78 -8.82 7.10
CA ASP A 56 2.90 -7.64 7.12
C ASP A 56 3.38 -6.59 8.13
N GLY A 57 3.18 -5.31 7.80
CA GLY A 57 3.75 -4.18 8.55
C GLY A 57 5.16 -3.79 8.10
N GLY A 58 5.89 -4.69 7.43
CA GLY A 58 7.27 -4.42 7.00
C GLY A 58 7.38 -3.42 5.84
N ASP A 59 6.39 -3.34 4.95
CA ASP A 59 6.37 -2.33 3.89
C ASP A 59 6.01 -0.94 4.46
N GLU A 60 5.10 -0.87 5.42
CA GLU A 60 4.61 0.36 6.05
C GLU A 60 5.68 0.96 6.96
N LEU A 61 6.34 0.14 7.80
CA LEU A 61 7.37 0.60 8.73
C LEU A 61 8.65 1.07 8.04
N PHE A 62 9.00 0.50 6.89
CA PHE A 62 10.27 0.74 6.19
C PHE A 62 10.12 1.34 4.79
N ALA A 63 9.00 2.02 4.52
CA ALA A 63 8.74 2.74 3.29
C ALA A 63 8.91 1.87 2.02
N GLY A 64 8.38 0.65 2.06
CA GLY A 64 8.58 -0.40 1.07
C GLY A 64 7.76 -0.26 -0.23
N TYR A 65 6.59 0.36 -0.15
CA TYR A 65 5.72 0.59 -1.30
C TYR A 65 6.22 1.72 -2.22
N GLY A 66 5.78 1.68 -3.48
CA GLY A 66 6.18 2.65 -4.50
C GLY A 66 5.60 4.05 -4.28
N ASN A 67 4.47 4.18 -3.58
CA ASN A 67 3.86 5.46 -3.23
C ASN A 67 4.80 6.33 -2.38
N TYR A 68 5.59 5.77 -1.46
CA TYR A 68 6.54 6.55 -0.65
C TYR A 68 7.62 7.25 -1.50
N LYS A 69 7.96 6.70 -2.67
CA LYS A 69 8.85 7.36 -3.63
C LYS A 69 8.16 8.55 -4.30
N ALA A 70 6.87 8.40 -4.62
CA ALA A 70 6.05 9.49 -5.13
C ALA A 70 5.85 10.57 -4.06
N ASP A 71 5.65 10.19 -2.79
CA ASP A 71 5.56 11.11 -1.64
C ASP A 71 6.86 11.89 -1.47
N LYS A 72 8.03 11.23 -1.58
CA LYS A 72 9.33 11.91 -1.54
C LYS A 72 9.48 12.96 -2.64
N LEU A 73 9.06 12.59 -3.85
CA LEU A 73 9.11 13.49 -5.00
C LEU A 73 8.09 14.64 -4.86
N TYR A 74 6.88 14.34 -4.40
CA TYR A 74 5.86 15.33 -4.07
C TYR A 74 6.36 16.32 -3.00
N ASN A 75 7.06 15.84 -1.98
CA ASN A 75 7.58 16.67 -0.91
C ASN A 75 8.62 17.67 -1.41
N TRP A 76 9.54 17.20 -2.27
CA TRP A 76 10.48 18.09 -2.95
C TRP A 76 9.74 19.07 -3.88
N TYR A 77 8.81 18.56 -4.68
CA TYR A 77 8.03 19.35 -5.64
C TYR A 77 7.19 20.44 -4.96
N SER A 78 6.56 20.14 -3.83
CA SER A 78 5.68 21.07 -3.11
C SER A 78 6.43 22.18 -2.38
N ARG A 79 7.68 21.91 -1.97
CA ARG A 79 8.57 22.86 -1.29
C ARG A 79 9.33 23.77 -2.26
N ASN A 80 9.71 23.26 -3.43
CA ASN A 80 10.59 23.98 -4.35
C ASN A 80 9.84 24.68 -5.49
N ILE A 81 8.61 24.25 -5.81
CA ILE A 81 7.84 24.84 -6.92
C ILE A 81 6.72 25.76 -6.38
N PRO A 82 6.67 27.03 -6.84
CA PRO A 82 5.62 27.97 -6.48
C PRO A 82 4.20 27.40 -6.65
N SER A 83 3.30 27.77 -5.73
CA SER A 83 1.94 27.24 -5.65
C SER A 83 1.15 27.41 -6.96
N TYR A 84 1.27 28.55 -7.65
CA TYR A 84 0.59 28.81 -8.91
C TYR A 84 1.06 27.87 -10.04
N LEU A 85 2.37 27.67 -10.18
CA LEU A 85 2.94 26.73 -11.16
C LEU A 85 2.50 25.31 -10.85
N ARG A 86 2.60 24.91 -9.58
CA ARG A 86 2.31 23.55 -9.12
C ARG A 86 0.83 23.17 -9.22
N LYS A 87 -0.08 24.10 -8.93
CA LYS A 87 -1.53 23.84 -8.89
C LYS A 87 -2.21 23.98 -10.25
N SER A 88 -1.68 24.83 -11.13
CA SER A 88 -2.35 25.22 -12.38
C SER A 88 -1.54 24.86 -13.62
N ILE A 89 -0.35 25.43 -13.78
CA ILE A 89 0.42 25.35 -15.04
C ILE A 89 0.94 23.94 -15.31
N ILE A 90 1.59 23.32 -14.32
CA ILE A 90 2.19 22.00 -14.49
C ILE A 90 1.13 20.91 -14.74
N PRO A 91 0.04 20.81 -13.96
CA PRO A 91 -1.03 19.86 -14.27
C PRO A 91 -1.62 20.04 -15.67
N TRP A 92 -1.87 21.29 -16.09
CA TRP A 92 -2.37 21.60 -17.43
C TRP A 92 -1.41 21.16 -18.53
N ALA A 93 -0.10 21.40 -18.38
CA ALA A 93 0.90 21.01 -19.37
C ALA A 93 1.05 19.48 -19.44
N VAL A 94 1.10 18.81 -18.30
CA VAL A 94 1.32 17.36 -18.21
C VAL A 94 0.10 16.56 -18.66
N ASP A 95 -1.13 17.06 -18.44
CA ASP A 95 -2.36 16.38 -18.90
C ASP A 95 -2.43 16.28 -20.44
N LYS A 96 -1.78 17.19 -21.18
CA LYS A 96 -1.68 17.16 -22.65
C LYS A 96 -0.74 16.09 -23.20
N LEU A 97 0.11 15.49 -22.37
CA LEU A 97 1.06 14.49 -22.83
C LEU A 97 0.33 13.18 -23.20
N PRO A 98 0.53 12.64 -24.41
CA PRO A 98 -0.14 11.43 -24.84
C PRO A 98 0.44 10.21 -24.13
N GLU A 99 -0.42 9.32 -23.61
CA GLU A 99 -0.03 8.08 -22.94
C GLU A 99 0.16 6.96 -23.96
N ILE A 100 1.18 7.08 -24.82
CA ILE A 100 1.41 6.13 -25.92
C ILE A 100 2.66 5.28 -25.65
N GLY A 101 2.58 4.00 -26.01
CA GLY A 101 3.71 3.07 -26.06
C GLY A 101 4.33 2.74 -24.70
N LYS A 102 5.63 2.36 -24.72
CA LYS A 102 6.39 1.92 -23.53
C LYS A 102 6.54 3.03 -22.47
N SER A 103 6.41 4.30 -22.87
CA SER A 103 6.44 5.48 -21.99
C SER A 103 5.11 5.79 -21.30
N GLY A 104 4.00 5.14 -21.69
CA GLY A 104 2.66 5.43 -21.16
C GLY A 104 2.62 5.39 -19.62
N ARG A 105 3.16 4.33 -19.01
CA ARG A 105 3.18 4.17 -17.54
C ARG A 105 3.93 5.30 -16.81
N PHE A 106 5.02 5.79 -17.40
CA PHE A 106 5.78 6.90 -16.85
C PHE A 106 4.99 8.21 -16.95
N ILE A 107 4.34 8.45 -18.08
CA ILE A 107 3.48 9.63 -18.29
C ILE A 107 2.27 9.59 -17.36
N SER A 108 1.62 8.44 -17.17
CA SER A 108 0.52 8.30 -16.20
C SER A 108 1.00 8.60 -14.76
N ALA A 109 2.19 8.12 -14.39
CA ALA A 109 2.79 8.43 -13.09
C ALA A 109 3.09 9.94 -12.92
N LEU A 110 3.61 10.60 -13.98
CA LEU A 110 3.83 12.05 -13.99
C LEU A 110 2.53 12.84 -13.89
N LYS A 111 1.49 12.46 -14.64
CA LYS A 111 0.15 13.08 -14.54
C LYS A 111 -0.44 12.92 -13.14
N ARG A 112 -0.24 11.77 -12.51
CA ARG A 112 -0.69 11.55 -11.13
C ARG A 112 0.07 12.43 -10.15
N LEU A 113 1.40 12.50 -10.27
CA LEU A 113 2.26 13.35 -9.44
C LEU A 113 1.93 14.84 -9.62
N SER A 114 1.70 15.32 -10.85
CA SER A 114 1.34 16.72 -11.09
C SER A 114 0.03 17.08 -10.41
N LYS A 115 -0.97 16.18 -10.46
CA LYS A 115 -2.26 16.34 -9.77
C LYS A 115 -2.13 16.37 -8.25
N MET A 116 -1.19 15.62 -7.64
CA MET A 116 -0.90 15.74 -6.20
C MET A 116 -0.57 17.17 -5.79
N GLY A 117 0.03 17.96 -6.69
CA GLY A 117 0.36 19.36 -6.48
C GLY A 117 -0.82 20.24 -6.08
N LYS A 118 -2.07 19.82 -6.30
CA LYS A 118 -3.27 20.54 -5.90
C LYS A 118 -3.60 20.40 -4.41
N PHE A 119 -3.11 19.34 -3.78
CA PHE A 119 -3.50 18.93 -2.44
C PHE A 119 -2.46 19.34 -1.38
N PRO A 120 -2.89 19.56 -0.12
CA PRO A 120 -1.98 19.63 1.02
C PRO A 120 -1.33 18.26 1.27
N PRO A 121 -0.28 18.18 2.10
CA PRO A 121 0.59 17.00 2.12
C PRO A 121 -0.07 15.68 2.54
N GLY A 122 -0.98 15.69 3.53
CA GLY A 122 -1.70 14.48 3.94
C GLY A 122 -2.66 13.98 2.86
N ASP A 123 -3.37 14.91 2.23
CA ASP A 123 -4.34 14.61 1.18
C ASP A 123 -3.65 14.15 -0.11
N ALA A 124 -2.45 14.67 -0.39
CA ALA A 124 -1.63 14.22 -1.51
C ALA A 124 -1.24 12.74 -1.37
N HIS A 125 -0.87 12.31 -0.16
CA HIS A 125 -0.61 10.89 0.13
C HIS A 125 -1.90 10.05 -0.02
N ALA A 126 -3.03 10.52 0.52
CA ALA A 126 -4.33 9.87 0.37
C ALA A 126 -4.78 9.69 -1.09
N PHE A 127 -4.49 10.69 -1.94
CA PHE A 127 -4.78 10.67 -3.37
C PHE A 127 -4.04 9.53 -4.10
N TRP A 128 -2.86 9.14 -3.62
CA TRP A 128 -2.11 8.02 -4.19
C TRP A 128 -2.70 6.65 -3.85
N LEU A 129 -3.38 6.55 -2.71
CA LEU A 129 -4.05 5.32 -2.26
C LEU A 129 -5.50 5.24 -2.77
N SER A 130 -6.11 6.38 -3.09
CA SER A 130 -7.51 6.44 -3.52
C SER A 130 -7.67 6.05 -5.00
N ALA A 131 -8.61 5.15 -5.27
CA ALA A 131 -9.06 4.83 -6.64
C ALA A 131 -9.93 5.94 -7.24
N PHE A 132 -10.73 6.61 -6.40
CA PHE A 132 -11.67 7.65 -6.80
C PHE A 132 -11.31 8.99 -6.16
N SER A 133 -11.40 10.07 -6.93
CA SER A 133 -11.33 11.43 -6.39
C SER A 133 -12.64 11.78 -5.67
N ASN A 134 -12.62 12.77 -4.77
CA ASN A 134 -13.84 13.17 -4.05
C ASN A 134 -14.93 13.63 -5.02
N GLU A 135 -14.58 14.34 -6.09
CA GLU A 135 -15.53 14.77 -7.12
C GLU A 135 -16.21 13.58 -7.81
N LEU A 136 -15.45 12.52 -8.10
CA LEU A 136 -15.99 11.30 -8.71
C LEU A 136 -16.87 10.54 -7.73
N LYS A 137 -16.46 10.44 -6.45
CA LYS A 137 -17.29 9.88 -5.37
C LYS A 137 -18.64 10.61 -5.27
N HIS A 138 -18.64 11.95 -5.25
CA HIS A 138 -19.87 12.76 -5.21
C HIS A 138 -20.82 12.49 -6.39
N LYS A 139 -20.29 12.18 -7.58
CA LYS A 139 -21.08 11.84 -8.77
C LYS A 139 -21.61 10.41 -8.74
N LEU A 140 -20.84 9.47 -8.20
CA LEU A 140 -21.21 8.05 -8.13
C LEU A 140 -22.21 7.74 -7.02
N TYR A 141 -22.25 8.55 -5.95
CA TYR A 141 -23.25 8.39 -4.91
C TYR A 141 -24.63 8.86 -5.40
N LEU A 142 -25.43 7.90 -5.85
CA LEU A 142 -26.79 8.11 -6.34
C LEU A 142 -27.75 8.52 -5.22
N ASP A 143 -27.49 8.10 -3.98
CA ASP A 143 -28.36 8.32 -2.83
C ASP A 143 -27.82 9.41 -1.89
N ALA A 144 -28.71 10.34 -1.52
CA ALA A 144 -28.43 11.50 -0.66
C ALA A 144 -27.96 11.12 0.76
N ARG A 145 -28.30 9.93 1.26
CA ARG A 145 -27.82 9.41 2.55
C ARG A 145 -26.30 9.28 2.56
N PHE A 146 -25.72 8.77 1.47
CA PHE A 146 -24.26 8.67 1.32
C PHE A 146 -23.61 10.03 1.09
N LYS A 147 -24.33 10.99 0.50
CA LYS A 147 -23.84 12.36 0.35
C LYS A 147 -23.66 13.06 1.71
N ASN A 148 -24.46 12.73 2.72
CA ASN A 148 -24.30 13.27 4.07
C ASN A 148 -23.23 12.51 4.88
N CYS A 149 -22.99 11.22 4.60
CA CYS A 149 -21.87 10.47 5.16
C CYS A 149 -20.49 11.01 4.71
N LEU A 150 -20.43 11.77 3.61
CA LEU A 150 -19.21 12.45 3.14
C LEU A 150 -18.67 13.51 4.10
N ALA A 151 -19.47 13.96 5.09
CA ALA A 151 -18.95 14.80 6.17
C ALA A 151 -17.84 14.10 6.98
N LEU A 152 -17.77 12.76 6.92
CA LEU A 152 -16.61 11.97 7.34
C LEU A 152 -15.64 11.83 6.16
N ASP A 153 -15.14 12.96 5.64
CA ASP A 153 -14.25 12.96 4.48
C ASP A 153 -13.00 12.11 4.76
N SER A 154 -12.97 10.95 4.10
CA SER A 154 -11.88 9.98 4.19
C SER A 154 -10.53 10.62 3.94
N ILE A 155 -10.45 11.68 3.12
CA ILE A 155 -9.22 12.43 2.83
C ILE A 155 -8.89 13.40 3.96
N ASN A 156 -9.87 14.13 4.51
CA ASN A 156 -9.65 15.00 5.68
C ASN A 156 -9.10 14.22 6.89
N LYS A 157 -9.35 12.90 6.99
CA LYS A 157 -8.69 12.05 8.01
C LYS A 157 -7.17 12.03 7.84
N TYR A 158 -6.65 11.98 6.61
CA TYR A 158 -5.21 12.01 6.33
C TYR A 158 -4.63 13.39 6.65
N GLY A 159 -5.30 14.47 6.25
CA GLY A 159 -4.96 15.83 6.64
C GLY A 159 -4.88 16.04 8.17
N ARG A 160 -5.83 15.48 8.93
CA ARG A 160 -5.78 15.51 10.41
C ARG A 160 -4.64 14.69 10.99
N LEU A 161 -4.37 13.51 10.44
CA LEU A 161 -3.30 12.63 10.93
C LEU A 161 -1.92 13.21 10.67
N ILE A 162 -1.70 13.81 9.50
CA ILE A 162 -0.41 14.44 9.20
C ILE A 162 -0.14 15.64 10.13
N ASN A 163 -1.16 16.44 10.43
CA ASN A 163 -1.03 17.58 11.34
C ASN A 163 -0.77 17.16 12.80
N ARG A 164 -1.11 15.92 13.17
CA ARG A 164 -0.76 15.35 14.49
C ARG A 164 0.69 14.87 14.56
N TYR A 165 1.35 14.65 13.43
CA TYR A 165 2.72 14.19 13.38
C TYR A 165 3.68 15.36 13.65
N LYS A 166 4.37 15.35 14.79
CA LYS A 166 5.15 16.48 15.32
C LYS A 166 6.59 16.56 14.76
N SER A 167 6.82 16.15 13.52
CA SER A 167 8.16 16.13 12.91
C SER A 167 8.09 16.53 11.44
N ASP A 168 9.15 17.19 10.97
CA ASP A 168 9.31 17.62 9.57
C ASP A 168 9.63 16.47 8.60
N ASP A 169 9.83 15.27 9.14
CA ASP A 169 10.08 14.06 8.36
C ASP A 169 8.79 13.59 7.66
N PHE A 170 8.57 14.12 6.46
CA PHE A 170 7.37 13.87 5.67
C PHE A 170 7.15 12.39 5.34
N ILE A 171 8.21 11.63 5.08
CA ILE A 171 8.07 10.20 4.76
C ILE A 171 7.64 9.43 5.99
N ASN A 172 8.22 9.73 7.16
CA ASN A 172 7.74 9.12 8.38
C ASN A 172 6.29 9.53 8.70
N ALA A 173 5.89 10.76 8.40
CA ALA A 173 4.50 11.19 8.52
C ALA A 173 3.55 10.36 7.64
N CYS A 174 3.93 10.09 6.38
CA CYS A 174 3.19 9.18 5.49
C CYS A 174 3.10 7.76 6.06
N THR A 175 4.22 7.18 6.51
CA THR A 175 4.20 5.84 7.13
C THR A 175 3.32 5.80 8.38
N TYR A 176 3.32 6.86 9.19
CA TYR A 176 2.46 7.00 10.36
C TYR A 176 0.98 7.01 9.96
N ILE A 177 0.62 7.71 8.89
CA ILE A 177 -0.74 7.72 8.38
C ILE A 177 -1.16 6.30 7.98
N ASP A 178 -0.37 5.61 7.16
CA ASP A 178 -0.66 4.23 6.72
C ASP A 178 -0.83 3.26 7.90
N MET A 179 0.03 3.36 8.92
CA MET A 179 -0.07 2.59 10.17
C MET A 179 -1.37 2.87 10.95
N LYS A 180 -1.98 4.05 10.77
CA LYS A 180 -3.23 4.46 11.42
C LYS A 180 -4.46 4.35 10.52
N THR A 181 -4.29 4.05 9.23
CA THR A 181 -5.36 3.97 8.25
C THR A 181 -5.35 2.61 7.54
N ILE A 182 -4.58 2.46 6.47
CA ILE A 182 -4.70 1.32 5.56
C ILE A 182 -4.28 0.00 6.20
N LEU A 183 -3.23 0.00 7.03
CA LEU A 183 -2.73 -1.23 7.66
C LEU A 183 -3.81 -1.93 8.51
N PRO A 184 -4.43 -1.28 9.52
CA PRO A 184 -5.44 -1.94 10.35
C PRO A 184 -6.82 -2.11 9.69
N ASN A 185 -7.15 -1.36 8.63
CA ASN A 185 -8.48 -1.38 8.01
C ASN A 185 -8.56 -2.17 6.69
N ASP A 186 -7.42 -2.52 6.10
CA ASP A 186 -7.35 -3.23 4.82
C ASP A 186 -6.41 -4.43 4.97
N TYR A 187 -5.11 -4.19 5.14
CA TYR A 187 -4.11 -5.25 5.04
C TYR A 187 -4.23 -6.31 6.14
N LEU A 188 -4.28 -5.89 7.41
CA LEU A 188 -4.44 -6.81 8.53
C LEU A 188 -5.83 -7.41 8.58
N THR A 189 -6.88 -6.63 8.27
CA THR A 189 -8.26 -7.12 8.23
C THR A 189 -8.42 -8.27 7.25
N LYS A 190 -7.84 -8.13 6.05
CA LYS A 190 -7.82 -9.20 5.05
C LYS A 190 -7.09 -10.43 5.58
N VAL A 191 -5.85 -10.26 6.05
CA VAL A 191 -5.02 -11.40 6.45
C VAL A 191 -5.70 -12.17 7.59
N ASP A 192 -6.17 -11.46 8.60
CA ASP A 192 -6.87 -12.02 9.75
C ASP A 192 -8.13 -12.79 9.33
N ARG A 193 -9.05 -12.15 8.59
CA ARG A 193 -10.31 -12.80 8.17
C ARG A 193 -10.06 -14.02 7.28
N MET A 194 -9.14 -13.93 6.32
CA MET A 194 -8.86 -15.03 5.39
C MET A 194 -8.11 -16.18 6.07
N SER A 195 -7.23 -15.90 7.04
CA SER A 195 -6.53 -16.96 7.78
C SER A 195 -7.45 -17.61 8.81
N MET A 196 -8.27 -16.83 9.52
CA MET A 196 -9.19 -17.34 10.53
C MET A 196 -10.35 -18.13 9.91
N ALA A 197 -10.80 -17.78 8.71
CA ALA A 197 -11.73 -18.62 7.93
C ALA A 197 -11.20 -20.06 7.70
N ASN A 198 -9.89 -20.26 7.84
CA ASN A 198 -9.21 -21.55 7.69
C ASN A 198 -8.57 -22.05 9.01
N SER A 199 -8.95 -21.47 10.16
CA SER A 199 -8.38 -21.81 11.48
C SER A 199 -6.84 -21.72 11.53
N LEU A 200 -6.27 -20.70 10.88
CA LEU A 200 -4.83 -20.45 10.84
C LEU A 200 -4.49 -19.15 11.57
N GLU A 201 -3.66 -19.25 12.61
CA GLU A 201 -3.14 -18.09 13.33
C GLU A 201 -1.95 -17.48 12.55
N VAL A 202 -2.07 -16.20 12.19
CA VAL A 202 -0.98 -15.45 11.54
C VAL A 202 -0.37 -14.49 12.55
N ARG A 203 0.93 -14.62 12.80
CA ARG A 203 1.70 -13.68 13.63
C ARG A 203 2.53 -12.75 12.75
N VAL A 204 2.60 -11.49 13.13
CA VAL A 204 3.24 -10.42 12.35
C VAL A 204 4.39 -9.78 13.15
N PRO A 205 5.61 -10.37 13.17
CA PRO A 205 6.70 -9.92 14.05
C PRO A 205 7.12 -8.47 13.85
N PHE A 206 6.95 -7.91 12.64
CA PHE A 206 7.21 -6.51 12.36
C PHE A 206 6.33 -5.56 13.19
N LEU A 207 5.18 -6.01 13.66
CA LEU A 207 4.23 -5.22 14.45
C LEU A 207 4.32 -5.49 15.95
N ASP A 208 5.33 -6.24 16.42
CA ASP A 208 5.64 -6.26 17.84
C ASP A 208 5.90 -4.83 18.35
N HIS A 209 5.32 -4.48 19.50
CA HIS A 209 5.36 -3.13 20.05
C HIS A 209 6.79 -2.58 20.21
N LYS A 210 7.75 -3.38 20.69
CA LYS A 210 9.14 -2.91 20.86
C LYS A 210 9.81 -2.66 19.53
N PHE A 211 9.59 -3.56 18.57
CA PHE A 211 10.13 -3.40 17.23
C PHE A 211 9.50 -2.20 16.49
N LEU A 212 8.18 -2.04 16.62
CA LEU A 212 7.43 -0.94 16.03
C LEU A 212 7.86 0.40 16.60
N GLU A 213 8.03 0.52 17.93
CA GLU A 213 8.53 1.72 18.59
C GLU A 213 9.92 2.10 18.08
N PHE A 214 10.84 1.13 18.04
CA PHE A 214 12.17 1.31 17.49
C PHE A 214 12.12 1.77 16.02
N ALA A 215 11.41 1.05 15.15
CA ALA A 215 11.32 1.35 13.73
C ALA A 215 10.65 2.71 13.46
N SER A 216 9.69 3.10 14.29
CA SER A 216 9.00 4.39 14.20
C SER A 216 9.89 5.56 14.62
N ALA A 217 10.85 5.35 15.52
CA ALA A 217 11.83 6.36 15.94
C ALA A 217 12.94 6.61 14.91
N LEU A 218 13.16 5.66 13.98
CA LEU A 218 14.16 5.83 12.92
C LEU A 218 13.78 6.97 11.96
N SER A 219 14.76 7.83 11.66
CA SER A 219 14.63 8.80 10.56
C SER A 219 14.35 8.09 9.23
N SER A 220 13.50 8.69 8.40
CA SER A 220 13.11 8.11 7.11
C SER A 220 14.29 7.91 6.15
N LYS A 221 15.44 8.58 6.36
CA LYS A 221 16.65 8.34 5.56
C LYS A 221 17.13 6.88 5.63
N TYR A 222 16.88 6.19 6.74
CA TYR A 222 17.20 4.77 6.91
C TYR A 222 16.15 3.85 6.27
N LYS A 223 14.93 4.36 6.05
CA LYS A 223 13.83 3.62 5.43
C LYS A 223 13.87 3.77 3.90
N LEU A 224 14.06 5.00 3.42
CA LEU A 224 14.06 5.41 2.02
C LEU A 224 15.27 6.31 1.70
N GLN A 225 16.39 5.70 1.31
CA GLN A 225 17.59 6.42 0.88
C GLN A 225 17.58 6.64 -0.63
N GLY A 226 17.68 7.89 -1.09
CA GLY A 226 17.43 8.21 -2.49
C GLY A 226 16.05 7.70 -2.93
N PHE A 227 16.00 6.76 -3.87
CA PHE A 227 14.79 6.03 -4.29
C PHE A 227 14.84 4.53 -3.95
N GLU A 228 15.75 4.13 -3.06
CA GLU A 228 15.87 2.77 -2.55
C GLU A 228 15.01 2.59 -1.28
N SER A 229 13.96 1.77 -1.39
CA SER A 229 13.04 1.46 -0.30
C SER A 229 13.52 0.29 0.56
N LYS A 230 13.05 0.22 1.80
CA LYS A 230 13.51 -0.76 2.81
C LYS A 230 15.04 -0.72 3.00
N TYR A 231 15.64 0.46 2.88
CA TYR A 231 17.10 0.59 2.76
C TYR A 231 17.84 -0.12 3.91
N ILE A 232 17.50 0.19 5.15
CA ILE A 232 18.13 -0.43 6.33
C ILE A 232 17.87 -1.94 6.40
N LEU A 233 16.68 -2.42 6.05
CA LEU A 233 16.39 -3.86 6.02
C LEU A 233 17.24 -4.58 4.96
N ARG A 234 17.37 -3.99 3.76
CA ARG A 234 18.22 -4.55 2.70
C ARG A 234 19.68 -4.59 3.13
N LYS A 235 20.17 -3.56 3.82
CA LYS A 235 21.52 -3.53 4.37
C LYS A 235 21.74 -4.60 5.43
N ILE A 236 20.82 -4.76 6.39
CA ILE A 236 20.92 -5.77 7.46
C ILE A 236 20.86 -7.20 6.90
N MET A 237 20.08 -7.42 5.84
CA MET A 237 19.91 -8.75 5.24
C MET A 237 20.88 -9.05 4.10
N ALA A 238 21.78 -8.13 3.76
CA ALA A 238 22.71 -8.25 2.63
C ALA A 238 23.57 -9.52 2.70
N ASP A 239 24.04 -9.85 3.90
CA ASP A 239 24.90 -11.02 4.14
C ASP A 239 24.10 -12.27 4.55
N LYS A 240 22.78 -12.15 4.69
CA LYS A 240 21.87 -13.23 5.13
C LYS A 240 21.02 -13.80 4.01
N LEU A 241 20.84 -13.10 2.91
CA LEU A 241 19.98 -13.50 1.80
C LEU A 241 20.75 -13.46 0.47
N PRO A 242 20.31 -14.23 -0.56
CA PRO A 242 20.94 -14.14 -1.87
C PRO A 242 20.85 -12.71 -2.38
N LYS A 243 21.87 -12.26 -3.13
CA LYS A 243 21.91 -10.90 -3.70
C LYS A 243 20.68 -10.61 -4.55
N GLU A 244 20.12 -11.63 -5.20
CA GLU A 244 18.92 -11.56 -6.03
C GLU A 244 17.65 -11.25 -5.22
N VAL A 245 17.59 -11.67 -3.95
CA VAL A 245 16.50 -11.38 -3.02
C VAL A 245 16.69 -9.98 -2.43
N VAL A 246 17.92 -9.66 -1.98
CA VAL A 246 18.26 -8.39 -1.34
C VAL A 246 18.12 -7.20 -2.30
N HIS A 247 18.54 -7.33 -3.54
CA HIS A 247 18.44 -6.29 -4.57
C HIS A 247 17.27 -6.51 -5.53
N GLY A 248 16.50 -7.58 -5.32
CA GLY A 248 15.32 -7.91 -6.10
C GLY A 248 14.29 -6.79 -6.07
N ARG A 249 13.71 -6.51 -7.25
CA ARG A 249 12.49 -5.71 -7.34
C ARG A 249 11.33 -6.49 -6.71
N LYS A 250 10.38 -5.77 -6.10
CA LYS A 250 9.12 -6.38 -5.62
C LYS A 250 8.45 -7.05 -6.82
N LYS A 251 8.44 -8.38 -6.84
CA LYS A 251 7.73 -9.17 -7.85
C LYS A 251 6.27 -9.21 -7.41
N ILE A 252 5.40 -8.45 -8.06
CA ILE A 252 3.96 -8.70 -8.01
C ILE A 252 3.75 -9.94 -8.88
N LYS A 253 3.88 -11.14 -8.31
CA LYS A 253 3.60 -12.38 -9.04
C LYS A 253 2.09 -12.49 -9.23
N HIS A 254 1.56 -11.84 -10.27
CA HIS A 254 0.37 -12.35 -10.95
C HIS A 254 0.89 -13.36 -11.98
N MET A 255 1.00 -14.63 -11.58
CA MET A 255 1.33 -15.71 -12.51
C MET A 255 0.09 -15.98 -13.37
N PHE A 256 -0.11 -15.16 -14.41
CA PHE A 256 -0.90 -15.56 -15.57
C PHE A 256 0.07 -16.26 -16.52
N GLN A 257 0.15 -17.59 -16.44
CA GLN A 257 0.71 -18.37 -17.53
C GLN A 257 -0.27 -18.26 -18.71
N LYS A 258 0.22 -17.77 -19.84
CA LYS A 258 -0.48 -17.89 -21.13
C LYS A 258 -0.73 -19.37 -21.39
N ILE A 259 -1.99 -19.75 -21.47
CA ILE A 259 -2.40 -21.00 -22.11
C ILE A 259 -2.26 -20.75 -23.62
N HIS A 260 -1.40 -21.53 -24.27
CA HIS A 260 -1.41 -21.71 -25.71
C HIS A 260 -2.33 -22.88 -26.04
#